data_AF-A0A6N7H197-F1
#
_entry.id   AF-A0A6N7H197-F1
#
_cell.length_a   1.000
_cell.length_b   1.000
_cell.length_c   1.000
_cell.angle_alpha   90.00
_cell.angle_beta   90.00
_cell.angle_gamma   90.00
#
_symmetry.space_group_name_H-M   'P 1'
#
loop_
_entity.id
_entity.type
_entity.pdbx_description
1 polymer ?
#
loop_
_entity_poly.entity_id
_entity_poly.type
_entity_poly.pdbx_seq_one_letter_code
_entity_poly.pdbx_strand_id
1 'polypeptide(L)'
;MCSTRRVIAKLAALTLLGLGLLVAPSAEAQDWPNKPIKMIVPFPAGGGTDFIARLMAQHLTTRLGQQVYVENRGGANGAIGLQALKQSDPDGYTIAASPNTPLVVNPSLQASLAYKPLEDFIPVAPMVRFPSLIAVHPSVKIAPFPS
;
A
#
# COMPACT_ATOMS: atom_id res chain seq x y z
N MET A 1 -54.43 39.28 -12.54
CA MET A 1 -53.01 39.62 -12.87
C MET A 1 -51.97 39.19 -11.81
N CYS A 2 -52.35 38.62 -10.65
CA CYS A 2 -51.38 38.22 -9.59
C CYS A 2 -50.82 36.77 -9.73
N SER A 3 -51.52 35.87 -10.44
CA SER A 3 -51.17 34.45 -10.57
C SER A 3 -50.02 34.18 -11.57
N THR A 4 -49.98 34.92 -12.68
CA THR A 4 -49.05 34.69 -13.80
C THR A 4 -47.58 34.92 -13.42
N ARG A 5 -47.31 35.86 -12.50
CA ARG A 5 -45.94 36.17 -12.03
C ARG A 5 -45.32 35.01 -11.24
N ARG A 6 -46.12 34.22 -10.52
CA ARG A 6 -45.64 33.07 -9.73
C ARG A 6 -45.27 31.89 -10.62
N VAL A 7 -45.95 31.72 -11.75
CA VAL A 7 -45.66 30.64 -12.72
C VAL A 7 -44.36 30.93 -13.47
N ILE A 8 -44.15 32.18 -13.89
CA ILE A 8 -42.92 32.60 -14.57
C ILE A 8 -41.70 32.48 -13.65
N ALA A 9 -41.84 32.86 -12.37
CA ALA A 9 -40.78 32.71 -11.37
C ALA A 9 -40.40 31.23 -11.10
N LYS A 10 -41.39 30.32 -11.07
CA LYS A 10 -41.14 28.89 -10.89
C LYS A 10 -40.49 28.24 -12.12
N LEU A 11 -40.88 28.65 -13.32
CA LEU A 11 -40.25 28.19 -14.57
C LEU A 11 -38.80 28.67 -14.67
N ALA A 12 -38.52 29.94 -14.34
CA ALA A 12 -37.15 30.47 -14.34
C ALA A 12 -36.23 29.76 -13.33
N ALA A 13 -36.74 29.40 -12.15
CA ALA A 13 -35.99 28.65 -11.15
C ALA A 13 -35.66 27.22 -11.63
N LEU A 14 -36.56 26.58 -12.40
CA LEU A 14 -36.33 25.24 -12.95
C LEU A 14 -35.27 25.25 -14.07
N THR A 15 -35.23 26.30 -14.88
CA THR A 15 -34.22 26.46 -15.95
C THR A 15 -32.82 26.74 -15.39
N LEU A 16 -32.73 27.52 -14.30
CA LEU A 16 -31.45 27.79 -13.62
C LEU A 16 -30.88 26.55 -12.94
N LEU A 17 -31.73 25.66 -12.40
CA LEU A 17 -31.30 24.40 -11.82
C LEU A 17 -30.83 23.39 -12.89
N GLY A 18 -31.44 23.43 -14.08
CA GLY A 18 -31.05 22.60 -15.23
C GLY A 18 -29.70 22.99 -15.85
N LEU A 19 -29.35 24.28 -15.89
CA LEU A 19 -28.06 24.73 -16.43
C LEU A 19 -26.87 24.36 -15.53
N GLY A 20 -27.06 24.22 -14.22
CA GLY A 20 -26.00 23.84 -13.28
C GLY A 20 -25.50 22.41 -13.46
N LEU A 21 -26.32 21.51 -14.06
CA LEU A 21 -25.95 20.11 -14.32
C LEU A 21 -25.10 19.92 -15.59
N LEU A 22 -25.04 20.93 -16.47
CA LEU A 22 -24.27 20.88 -17.73
C LEU A 22 -22.84 21.41 -17.57
N VAL A 23 -22.52 22.02 -16.44
CA VAL A 23 -21.18 22.54 -16.11
C VAL A 23 -20.63 21.80 -14.89
N ALA A 24 -20.75 20.47 -14.88
CA ALA A 24 -19.91 19.66 -14.02
C ALA A 24 -18.51 19.62 -14.66
N PRO A 25 -17.45 20.09 -13.98
CA PRO A 25 -16.09 19.87 -14.49
C PRO A 25 -15.91 18.37 -14.71
N SER A 26 -15.52 17.99 -15.91
CA SER A 26 -15.09 16.63 -16.22
C SER A 26 -13.95 16.29 -15.26
N ALA A 27 -14.19 15.38 -14.33
CA ALA A 27 -13.14 14.80 -13.54
C ALA A 27 -12.24 14.00 -14.50
N GLU A 28 -11.15 14.62 -14.94
CA GLU A 28 -10.07 13.91 -15.62
C GLU A 28 -9.59 12.83 -14.67
N ALA A 29 -9.81 11.56 -15.03
CA ALA A 29 -9.20 10.45 -14.33
C ALA A 29 -7.68 10.66 -14.46
N GLN A 30 -7.02 11.04 -13.37
CA GLN A 30 -5.57 11.18 -13.40
C GLN A 30 -4.96 9.80 -13.63
N ASP A 31 -4.12 9.69 -14.65
CA ASP A 31 -3.33 8.49 -14.89
C ASP A 31 -2.48 8.20 -13.65
N TRP A 32 -2.65 6.99 -13.10
CA TRP A 32 -1.82 6.48 -12.03
C TRP A 32 -0.75 5.55 -12.61
N PRO A 33 0.52 5.64 -12.15
CA PRO A 33 1.08 6.63 -11.23
C PRO A 33 1.57 7.92 -11.93
N ASN A 34 1.43 9.07 -11.27
CA ASN A 34 1.92 10.38 -11.74
C ASN A 34 2.95 11.05 -10.82
N LYS A 35 3.31 10.39 -9.72
CA LYS A 35 4.37 10.79 -8.78
C LYS A 35 5.11 9.54 -8.28
N PRO A 36 6.30 9.68 -7.66
CA PRO A 36 7.03 8.54 -7.12
C PRO A 36 6.24 7.72 -6.09
N ILE A 37 6.45 6.41 -6.09
CA ILE A 37 5.84 5.45 -5.16
C ILE A 37 6.85 5.08 -4.07
N LYS A 38 6.43 5.19 -2.82
CA LYS A 38 7.15 4.73 -1.65
C LYS A 38 6.88 3.24 -1.41
N MET A 39 7.93 2.44 -1.35
CA MET A 39 7.87 1.04 -0.93
C MET A 39 8.47 0.90 0.47
N ILE A 40 7.61 0.68 1.47
CA ILE A 40 8.04 0.42 2.84
C ILE A 40 8.58 -1.01 2.95
N VAL A 41 9.78 -1.15 3.50
CA VAL A 41 10.32 -2.45 3.95
C VAL A 41 10.29 -2.44 5.48
N PRO A 42 9.53 -3.33 6.14
CA PRO A 42 9.32 -3.30 7.59
C PRO A 42 10.51 -3.87 8.39
N PHE A 43 11.72 -3.83 7.84
CA PHE A 43 12.95 -4.38 8.42
C PHE A 43 14.14 -3.45 8.13
N PRO A 44 15.23 -3.54 8.92
CA PRO A 44 16.47 -2.81 8.63
C PRO A 44 17.00 -3.09 7.21
N ALA A 45 17.74 -2.12 6.66
CA ALA A 45 18.37 -2.24 5.35
C ALA A 45 19.44 -3.36 5.34
N GLY A 46 19.70 -3.92 4.17
CA GLY A 46 20.74 -4.95 3.96
C GLY A 46 20.31 -6.40 4.24
N GLY A 47 19.10 -6.63 4.76
CA GLY A 47 18.53 -7.98 4.90
C GLY A 47 17.93 -8.53 3.61
N GLY A 48 17.56 -9.82 3.61
CA GLY A 48 16.97 -10.49 2.43
C GLY A 48 15.70 -9.80 1.90
N THR A 49 14.81 -9.32 2.78
CA THR A 49 13.62 -8.57 2.38
C THR A 49 13.98 -7.27 1.65
N ASP A 50 14.99 -6.54 2.15
CA ASP A 50 15.44 -5.28 1.55
C ASP A 50 16.06 -5.50 0.16
N PHE A 51 16.87 -6.55 0.02
CA PHE A 51 17.45 -6.95 -1.26
C PHE A 51 16.36 -7.20 -2.32
N ILE A 52 15.36 -8.02 -1.98
CA ILE A 52 14.25 -8.31 -2.90
C ILE A 52 13.43 -7.06 -3.19
N ALA A 53 13.13 -6.23 -2.19
CA ALA A 53 12.37 -5.01 -2.37
C ALA A 53 13.06 -4.03 -3.33
N ARG A 54 14.38 -3.85 -3.22
CA ARG A 54 15.15 -2.98 -4.12
C ARG A 54 15.15 -3.50 -5.56
N LEU A 55 15.30 -4.81 -5.74
CA LEU A 55 15.21 -5.44 -7.07
C LEU A 55 13.82 -5.21 -7.69
N MET A 56 12.77 -5.40 -6.91
CA MET A 56 11.38 -5.17 -7.34
C MET A 56 11.11 -3.70 -7.64
N ALA A 57 11.58 -2.77 -6.80
CA ALA A 57 11.42 -1.34 -6.98
C ALA A 57 12.07 -0.85 -8.29
N GLN A 58 13.25 -1.37 -8.63
CA GLN A 58 13.91 -1.07 -9.90
C GLN A 58 13.07 -1.55 -11.11
N HIS A 59 12.54 -2.78 -11.05
CA HIS A 59 11.71 -3.31 -12.12
C HIS A 59 10.39 -2.54 -12.27
N LEU A 60 9.72 -2.24 -11.16
CA LEU A 60 8.49 -1.45 -11.15
C LEU A 60 8.73 -0.04 -11.67
N THR A 61 9.85 0.59 -11.31
CA THR A 61 10.22 1.92 -11.84
C THR A 61 10.27 1.91 -13.37
N THR A 62 10.91 0.88 -13.94
CA THR A 62 11.03 0.72 -15.40
C THR A 62 9.66 0.51 -16.04
N ARG A 63 8.79 -0.28 -15.41
CA ARG A 63 7.46 -0.61 -15.96
C ARG A 63 6.43 0.51 -15.83
N LEU A 64 6.46 1.24 -14.72
CA LEU A 64 5.47 2.26 -14.39
C LEU A 64 5.85 3.65 -14.90
N GLY A 65 7.11 3.86 -15.29
CA GLY A 65 7.61 5.17 -15.70
C GLY A 65 7.72 6.19 -14.55
N GLN A 66 7.39 5.79 -13.32
CA GLN A 66 7.53 6.58 -12.10
C GLN A 66 8.49 5.89 -11.15
N GLN A 67 9.30 6.67 -10.45
CA GLN A 67 10.26 6.14 -9.48
C GLN A 67 9.56 5.37 -8.36
N VAL A 68 10.00 4.15 -8.10
CA VAL A 68 9.65 3.39 -6.90
C VAL A 68 10.90 3.34 -6.02
N TYR A 69 10.81 3.85 -4.79
CA TYR A 69 11.95 3.91 -3.86
C TYR A 69 11.66 3.17 -2.57
N VAL A 70 12.70 2.55 -2.00
CA VAL A 70 12.61 1.76 -0.77
C VAL A 70 12.86 2.63 0.45
N GLU A 71 11.95 2.57 1.42
CA GLU A 71 12.10 3.17 2.75
C GLU A 71 12.07 2.07 3.82
N ASN A 72 13.19 1.86 4.51
CA ASN A 72 13.28 0.86 5.57
C ASN A 72 12.71 1.43 6.89
N ARG A 73 11.66 0.79 7.42
CA ARG A 73 11.06 1.09 8.73
C ARG A 73 11.07 -0.15 9.61
N GLY A 74 12.22 -0.40 10.23
CA GLY A 74 12.41 -1.57 11.12
C GLY A 74 11.81 -1.39 12.52
N GLY A 75 11.72 -2.51 13.24
CA GLY A 75 11.33 -2.56 14.66
C GLY A 75 10.09 -3.42 14.90
N ALA A 76 9.97 -3.95 16.13
CA ALA A 76 8.86 -4.78 16.60
C ALA A 76 8.45 -5.90 15.62
N ASN A 77 9.43 -6.67 15.11
CA ASN A 77 9.22 -7.73 14.12
C ASN A 77 8.42 -7.28 12.88
N GLY A 78 8.61 -6.03 12.46
CA GLY A 78 7.96 -5.41 11.31
C GLY A 78 6.62 -4.73 11.60
N ALA A 79 6.16 -4.74 12.85
CA ALA A 79 4.91 -4.09 13.21
C ALA A 79 4.95 -2.56 13.02
N ILE A 80 6.10 -1.91 13.30
CA ILE A 80 6.25 -0.45 13.12
C ILE A 80 6.12 -0.07 11.63
N GLY A 81 6.73 -0.83 10.74
CA GLY A 81 6.63 -0.59 9.30
C GLY A 81 5.21 -0.78 8.77
N LEU A 82 4.49 -1.81 9.21
CA LEU A 82 3.09 -2.01 8.81
C LEU A 82 2.13 -1.00 9.45
N GLN A 83 2.39 -0.54 10.67
CA GLN A 83 1.64 0.57 11.25
C GLN A 83 1.83 1.86 10.43
N ALA A 84 3.05 2.13 9.97
CA ALA A 84 3.32 3.26 9.09
C ALA A 84 2.59 3.14 7.74
N LEU A 85 2.51 1.94 7.17
CA LEU A 85 1.70 1.68 5.97
C LEU A 85 0.22 1.93 6.24
N LYS A 86 -0.32 1.42 7.36
CA LYS A 86 -1.72 1.62 7.74
C LYS A 86 -2.09 3.10 7.89
N GLN A 87 -1.14 3.92 8.36
CA GLN A 87 -1.31 5.36 8.53
C GLN A 87 -1.10 6.17 7.24
N SER A 88 -0.65 5.53 6.16
CA SER A 88 -0.44 6.21 4.88
C SER A 88 -1.76 6.39 4.13
N ASP A 89 -1.79 7.36 3.23
CA ASP A 89 -2.96 7.59 2.38
C ASP A 89 -3.21 6.35 1.50
N PRO A 90 -4.47 5.87 1.38
CA PRO A 90 -4.82 4.72 0.56
C PRO A 90 -4.89 5.08 -0.94
N ASP A 91 -3.90 5.83 -1.44
CA ASP A 91 -3.84 6.40 -2.79
C ASP A 91 -2.94 5.61 -3.76
N GLY A 92 -2.39 4.48 -3.29
CA GLY A 92 -1.51 3.61 -4.07
C GLY A 92 -0.06 4.10 -4.19
N TYR A 93 0.30 5.24 -3.62
CA TYR A 93 1.67 5.77 -3.64
C TYR A 93 2.51 5.36 -2.43
N THR A 94 1.90 4.69 -1.45
CA THR A 94 2.62 3.96 -0.42
C THR A 94 2.21 2.49 -0.45
N ILE A 95 3.18 1.63 -0.70
CA ILE A 95 3.04 0.16 -0.69
C ILE A 95 4.05 -0.44 0.27
N ALA A 96 3.94 -1.73 0.58
CA ALA A 96 4.96 -2.43 1.37
C ALA A 96 5.42 -3.73 0.75
N ALA A 97 6.73 -3.98 0.88
CA ALA A 97 7.37 -5.25 0.62
C ALA A 97 7.55 -5.98 1.96
N SER A 98 6.57 -6.81 2.32
CA SER A 98 6.48 -7.43 3.64
C SER A 98 6.54 -8.97 3.57
N PRO A 99 7.38 -9.63 4.39
CA PRO A 99 7.39 -11.10 4.51
C PRO A 99 6.25 -11.59 5.41
N ASN A 100 6.17 -12.92 5.59
CA ASN A 100 5.11 -13.54 6.38
C ASN A 100 5.12 -13.17 7.88
N THR A 101 6.28 -12.80 8.44
CA THR A 101 6.39 -12.53 9.89
C THR A 101 5.38 -11.49 10.38
N PRO A 102 5.36 -10.25 9.88
CA PRO A 102 4.37 -9.26 10.32
C PRO A 102 2.94 -9.52 9.81
N LEU A 103 2.75 -10.23 8.69
CA LEU A 103 1.41 -10.45 8.12
C LEU A 103 0.67 -11.67 8.65
N VAL A 104 1.39 -12.69 9.13
CA VAL A 104 0.82 -13.99 9.51
C VAL A 104 1.26 -14.40 10.91
N VAL A 105 2.56 -14.32 11.21
CA VAL A 105 3.11 -14.83 12.48
C VAL A 105 2.74 -13.91 13.64
N ASN A 106 2.99 -12.60 13.51
CA ASN A 106 2.70 -11.64 14.58
C ASN A 106 1.23 -11.68 15.03
N PRO A 107 0.22 -11.66 14.12
CA PRO A 107 -1.19 -11.76 14.52
C PRO A 107 -1.55 -13.03 15.28
N SER A 108 -0.85 -14.14 15.03
CA SER A 108 -1.09 -15.40 15.73
C SER A 108 -0.43 -15.45 17.11
N LEU A 109 0.57 -14.60 17.37
CA LEU A 109 1.37 -14.62 18.61
C LEU A 109 1.09 -13.44 19.54
N GLN A 110 0.61 -12.32 19.00
CA GLN A 110 0.44 -11.06 19.73
C GLN A 110 -1.04 -10.72 19.86
N ALA A 111 -1.55 -10.72 21.10
CA ALA A 111 -2.95 -10.42 21.38
C ALA A 111 -3.36 -8.99 21.00
N SER A 112 -2.41 -8.05 20.98
CA SER A 112 -2.64 -6.67 20.60
C SER A 112 -1.60 -6.23 19.57
N LEU A 113 -2.08 -5.94 18.36
CA LEU A 113 -1.32 -5.37 17.27
C LEU A 113 -1.96 -4.05 16.84
N ALA A 114 -1.13 -3.11 16.39
CA ALA A 114 -1.61 -1.82 15.87
C ALA A 114 -2.29 -1.93 14.48
N TYR A 115 -2.32 -3.13 13.89
CA TYR A 115 -2.92 -3.41 12.59
C TYR A 115 -3.53 -4.82 12.55
N LYS A 116 -4.41 -5.02 11.59
CA LYS A 116 -5.08 -6.27 11.25
C LYS A 116 -4.82 -6.58 9.78
N PRO A 117 -3.97 -7.57 9.45
CA PRO A 117 -3.50 -7.75 8.07
C PRO A 117 -4.56 -7.93 6.99
N LEU A 118 -5.68 -8.60 7.32
CA LEU A 118 -6.77 -8.87 6.38
C LEU A 118 -7.78 -7.71 6.26
N GLU A 119 -7.80 -6.79 7.21
CA GLU A 119 -8.74 -5.65 7.22
C GLU A 119 -8.06 -4.35 6.78
N ASP A 120 -6.80 -4.13 7.19
CA ASP A 120 -6.11 -2.85 7.02
C ASP A 120 -5.28 -2.78 5.72
N PHE A 121 -5.06 -3.90 5.01
CA PHE A 121 -4.19 -3.95 3.83
C PHE A 121 -4.81 -4.68 2.65
N ILE A 122 -4.50 -4.20 1.44
CA ILE A 122 -4.88 -4.83 0.18
C ILE A 122 -3.70 -5.66 -0.34
N PRO A 123 -3.82 -6.99 -0.47
CA PRO A 123 -2.78 -7.82 -1.08
C PRO A 123 -2.62 -7.49 -2.57
N VAL A 124 -1.40 -7.18 -3.00
CA VAL A 124 -1.12 -6.86 -4.42
C VAL A 124 -0.65 -8.10 -5.17
N ALA A 125 0.51 -8.66 -4.80
CA ALA A 125 1.09 -9.84 -5.43
C ALA A 125 2.16 -10.49 -4.54
N PRO A 126 2.37 -11.83 -4.63
CA PRO A 126 3.56 -12.46 -4.08
C PRO A 126 4.80 -12.05 -4.87
N MET A 127 5.85 -11.57 -4.20
CA MET A 127 7.11 -11.18 -4.87
C MET A 127 8.02 -12.38 -5.13
N VAL A 128 8.27 -13.19 -4.10
CA VAL A 128 9.18 -14.35 -4.15
C VAL A 128 8.74 -15.43 -3.18
N ARG A 129 9.14 -16.67 -3.45
CA ARG A 129 9.09 -17.79 -2.52
C ARG A 129 10.49 -18.39 -2.44
N PHE A 130 11.04 -18.49 -1.24
CA PHE A 130 12.35 -19.09 -1.00
C PHE A 130 12.27 -20.04 0.21
N PRO A 131 13.07 -21.12 0.23
CA PRO A 131 13.16 -21.99 1.39
C PRO A 131 13.88 -21.30 2.54
N SER A 132 13.46 -21.59 3.77
CA SER A 132 14.25 -21.25 4.96
C SER A 132 15.39 -22.25 5.12
N LEU A 133 16.56 -21.77 5.51
CA LEU A 133 17.74 -22.60 5.74
C LEU A 133 18.12 -22.57 7.22
N ILE A 134 18.50 -23.73 7.74
CA ILE A 134 19.14 -23.84 9.06
C ILE A 134 20.65 -23.82 8.82
N ALA A 135 21.32 -22.83 9.40
CA ALA A 135 22.77 -22.69 9.35
C ALA A 135 23.32 -22.64 10.78
N VAL A 136 24.52 -23.18 10.96
CA VAL A 136 25.28 -23.11 12.21
C VAL A 136 26.59 -22.39 11.97
N HIS A 137 27.11 -21.72 12.99
CA HIS A 137 28.45 -21.15 12.91
C HIS A 137 29.48 -22.27 12.67
N PRO A 138 30.53 -22.08 11.84
CA PRO A 138 31.47 -23.16 11.49
C PRO A 138 32.17 -23.83 12.68
N SER A 139 32.24 -23.17 13.84
CA SER A 139 32.82 -23.74 15.06
C SER A 139 31.88 -24.69 15.82
N VAL A 140 30.59 -24.73 15.47
CA VAL A 140 29.61 -25.60 16.12
C VAL A 140 29.80 -27.02 15.61
N LYS A 141 30.17 -27.94 16.50
CA LYS A 141 30.21 -29.37 16.20
C LYS A 141 28.78 -29.91 16.25
N ILE A 142 28.20 -30.20 15.09
CA ILE A 142 26.87 -30.80 14.96
C ILE A 142 26.93 -32.04 14.06
N ALA A 143 26.17 -33.07 14.41
CA ALA A 143 26.01 -34.24 13.56
C ALA A 143 25.21 -33.88 12.29
N PRO A 144 25.42 -34.57 11.16
CA PRO A 144 24.60 -34.38 9.97
C PRO A 144 23.12 -34.61 10.29
N PHE A 145 22.23 -33.89 9.59
CA PHE A 145 20.80 -34.19 9.69
C PHE A 145 20.54 -35.65 9.27
N PRO A 146 19.71 -36.41 10.01
CA PRO A 146 19.33 -37.76 9.59
C PRO A 146 18.60 -37.68 8.25
N SER A 147 19.08 -38.46 7.27
CA SER A 147 18.50 -38.61 5.93
C SER A 147 17.15 -39.30 5.97
#